data_AF-A0A962FB24-F1
#
_entry.id   AF-A0A962FB24-F1
#
_cell.length_a   1.000
_cell.length_b   1.000
_cell.length_c   1.000
_cell.angle_alpha   90.00
_cell.angle_beta   90.00
_cell.angle_gamma   90.00
#
_symmetry.space_group_name_H-M   'P 1'
#
loop_
_entity.id
_entity.type
_entity.pdbx_description
1 polymer ?
#
loop_
_entity_poly.entity_id
_entity_poly.type
_entity_poly.pdbx_seq_one_letter_code
_entity_poly.pdbx_strand_id
1 'polypeptide(L)' 'MSPFERDLALALEGVSFLPGSKDKRFARDMAARAKTEPDRALTESQAANLRRLGRKYRRQIPRRLHHEETPA' A
#
# COMPACT_ATOMS: atom_id res chain seq x y z
N MET A 1 9.81 6.09 3.20
CA MET A 1 9.02 4.89 2.85
C MET A 1 9.89 4.10 1.89
N SER A 2 9.82 2.77 1.86
CA SER A 2 10.60 2.03 0.86
C SER A 2 10.03 2.28 -0.55
N PRO A 3 10.83 2.15 -1.64
CA PRO A 3 10.30 2.26 -2.99
C PRO A 3 9.14 1.29 -3.26
N PHE A 4 9.23 0.07 -2.74
CA PHE A 4 8.16 -0.92 -2.82
C PHE A 4 6.88 -0.46 -2.12
N GLU A 5 6.99 0.04 -0.88
CA GLU A 5 5.83 0.55 -0.13
C GLU A 5 5.17 1.73 -0.83
N ARG A 6 5.97 2.63 -1.41
CA ARG A 6 5.48 3.78 -2.19
C ARG A 6 4.66 3.31 -3.38
N ASP A 7 5.23 2.43 -4.18
CA ASP A 7 4.57 1.93 -5.39
C ASP A 7 3.32 1.11 -5.05
N LEU A 8 3.34 0.37 -3.93
CA LEU A 8 2.17 -0.35 -3.41
C LEU A 8 1.07 0.59 -2.91
N ALA A 9 1.43 1.66 -2.20
CA ALA A 9 0.48 2.68 -1.74
C ALA A 9 -0.21 3.38 -2.91
N LEU A 10 0.55 3.75 -3.94
CA LEU A 10 0.01 4.34 -5.17
C LEU A 10 -0.90 3.35 -5.92
N ALA A 11 -0.52 2.06 -6.00
CA ALA A 11 -1.37 1.05 -6.63
C ALA A 11 -2.70 0.84 -5.90
N LEU A 12 -2.68 0.88 -4.56
CA LEU A 12 -3.89 0.74 -3.73
C LEU A 12 -4.86 1.91 -3.88
N GLU A 13 -4.41 3.08 -4.35
CA GLU A 13 -5.30 4.20 -4.64
C GLU A 13 -6.31 3.88 -5.75
N GLY A 14 -5.87 3.10 -6.75
CA GLY A 14 -6.70 2.67 -7.88
C GLY A 14 -7.62 1.47 -7.60
N VAL A 15 -7.58 0.91 -6.40
CA VAL A 15 -8.39 -0.26 -6.03
C VAL A 15 -9.84 0.13 -5.78
N SER A 16 -10.76 -0.72 -6.25
CA SER A 16 -12.18 -0.63 -5.92
C SER A 16 -12.43 -1.27 -4.54
N PHE A 17 -12.77 -0.43 -3.57
CA PHE A 17 -13.13 -0.84 -2.20
C PHE A 17 -14.64 -0.94 -2.03
N LEU A 18 -15.08 -1.86 -1.16
CA LEU A 18 -16.47 -1.91 -0.72
C LEU A 18 -16.89 -0.60 -0.03
N PRO A 19 -18.15 -0.17 -0.17
CA PRO A 19 -18.70 0.96 0.58
C PRO A 19 -18.44 0.80 2.08
N GLY A 20 -18.02 1.88 2.75
CA GLY A 20 -17.73 1.88 4.19
C GLY A 20 -16.44 1.15 4.61
N SER A 21 -15.66 0.59 3.68
CA SER A 21 -14.42 -0.11 4.04
C SER A 21 -13.41 0.83 4.71
N LYS A 22 -12.93 0.44 5.90
CA LYS A 22 -11.83 1.12 6.60
C LYS A 22 -10.53 1.09 5.78
N ASP A 23 -10.36 0.07 4.93
CA ASP A 23 -9.18 -0.08 4.07
C ASP A 23 -9.07 1.07 3.06
N LYS A 24 -10.20 1.60 2.58
CA LYS A 24 -10.24 2.73 1.64
C LYS A 24 -9.61 3.98 2.22
N ARG A 25 -9.93 4.31 3.48
CA ARG A 25 -9.39 5.50 4.15
C ARG A 25 -7.88 5.37 4.33
N PHE A 26 -7.44 4.20 4.80
CA PHE A 26 -6.02 3.92 4.97
C PHE A 26 -5.25 3.95 3.65
N ALA A 27 -5.75 3.30 2.60
CA ALA A 27 -5.10 3.28 1.28
C ALA A 27 -4.94 4.69 0.70
N ARG A 28 -5.98 5.53 0.80
CA ARG A 28 -5.91 6.93 0.37
C ARG A 28 -4.93 7.77 1.17
N ASP A 29 -4.86 7.57 2.49
CA ASP A 29 -3.88 8.25 3.35
C ASP A 29 -2.44 7.86 2.98
N MET A 30 -2.18 6.56 2.76
CA MET A 30 -0.86 6.08 2.34
C MET A 30 -0.49 6.58 0.93
N ALA A 31 -1.45 6.61 0.00
CA ALA A 31 -1.23 7.16 -1.34
C ALA A 31 -0.92 8.67 -1.30
N ALA A 32 -1.62 9.43 -0.46
CA ALA A 32 -1.35 10.84 -0.25
C ALA A 32 0.09 11.05 0.28
N ARG A 33 0.48 10.30 1.31
CA ARG A 33 1.86 10.36 1.85
C ARG A 33 2.91 9.93 0.83
N ALA A 34 2.64 8.90 0.04
CA ALA A 34 3.53 8.47 -1.04
C ALA A 34 3.77 9.56 -2.09
N LYS A 35 2.79 10.45 -2.31
CA LYS A 35 2.89 11.59 -3.24
C LYS A 35 3.57 12.81 -2.64
N THR A 36 3.34 13.11 -1.35
CA THR A 36 3.80 14.36 -0.72
C THR A 36 5.07 14.19 0.12
N GLU A 37 5.26 13.04 0.73
CA GLU A 37 6.33 12.75 1.69
C GLU A 37 6.95 11.35 1.42
N PRO A 38 7.46 11.06 0.20
CA PRO A 38 7.94 9.72 -0.16
C PRO A 38 9.12 9.24 0.70
N ASP A 39 9.96 10.17 1.16
CA ASP A 39 11.15 9.84 1.96
C ASP A 39 10.80 9.53 3.42
N ARG A 40 9.59 9.92 3.89
CA ARG A 40 9.16 9.67 5.27
C ARG A 40 8.94 8.19 5.51
N ALA A 41 9.68 7.60 6.44
CA ALA A 41 9.52 6.19 6.80
C ALA A 41 8.11 5.90 7.36
N LEU A 42 7.56 4.75 6.99
CA LEU A 42 6.35 4.22 7.62
C LEU A 42 6.71 3.62 8.98
N THR A 43 5.75 3.63 9.91
CA THR A 43 5.87 2.78 11.10
C THR A 43 5.72 1.32 10.70
N GLU A 44 6.28 0.40 11.49
CA GLU A 44 6.18 -1.05 11.23
C GLU A 44 4.72 -1.51 11.08
N SER A 45 3.82 -0.97 11.91
CA SER A 45 2.38 -1.27 11.85
C SER A 45 1.74 -0.77 10.55
N GLN A 46 2.12 0.43 10.08
CA GLN A 46 1.65 0.96 8.80
C GLN A 46 2.15 0.10 7.64
N ALA A 47 3.44 -0.25 7.62
CA ALA A 47 4.04 -1.12 6.62
C ALA A 47 3.37 -2.50 6.59
N ALA A 48 3.18 -3.13 7.75
CA ALA A 48 2.50 -4.41 7.87
C ALA A 48 1.05 -4.35 7.35
N ASN A 49 0.30 -3.29 7.69
CA ASN A 49 -1.05 -3.12 7.19
C ASN A 49 -1.10 -2.85 5.68
N LEU A 50 -0.18 -2.05 5.15
CA LEU A 50 -0.05 -1.78 3.72
C LEU A 50 0.21 -3.08 2.93
N ARG A 51 1.17 -3.90 3.38
CA ARG A 51 1.46 -5.22 2.80
C ARG A 51 0.25 -6.16 2.90
N ARG A 52 -0.47 -6.15 4.02
CA ARG A 52 -1.71 -6.92 4.21
C ARG A 52 -2.77 -6.53 3.18
N LEU A 53 -2.98 -5.22 2.94
CA LEU A 53 -3.91 -4.74 1.92
C LEU A 53 -3.45 -5.09 0.51
N GLY A 54 -2.14 -4.97 0.22
CA GLY A 54 -1.55 -5.41 -1.05
C GLY A 54 -1.90 -6.88 -1.35
N ARG A 55 -1.73 -7.77 -0.37
CA ARG A 55 -2.12 -9.19 -0.49
C ARG A 55 -3.63 -9.38 -0.68
N LYS A 56 -4.46 -8.67 0.11
CA LYS A 56 -5.92 -8.76 0.04
C LYS A 56 -6.47 -8.35 -1.32
N TYR A 57 -5.94 -7.26 -1.88
CA TYR A 57 -6.36 -6.67 -3.14
C TYR A 57 -5.45 -7.04 -4.32
N ARG A 58 -4.63 -8.09 -4.18
CA ARG A 58 -3.61 -8.50 -5.18
C ARG A 58 -4.14 -8.64 -6.61
N ARG A 59 -5.41 -9.02 -6.78
CA ARG A 59 -6.05 -9.17 -8.10
C ARG A 59 -6.33 -7.85 -8.81
N GLN A 60 -6.31 -6.73 -8.09
CA GLN A 60 -6.57 -5.38 -8.58
C GLN A 60 -5.30 -4.52 -8.67
N ILE A 61 -4.12 -5.06 -8.32
CA ILE A 61 -2.83 -4.36 -8.35
C ILE A 61 -1.84 -5.07 -9.29
N PRO A 62 -0.86 -4.34 -9.86
CA PRO A 62 0.16 -4.93 -10.74
C PRO A 62 0.89 -6.12 -10.13
N ARG A 63 1.11 -7.19 -10.92
CA ARG A 63 1.77 -8.44 -10.46
C ARG A 63 3.18 -8.22 -9.90
N ARG A 64 3.90 -7.23 -10.42
CA ARG A 64 5.25 -6.85 -9.92
C ARG A 64 5.25 -6.43 -8.44
N LEU A 65 4.09 -6.08 -7.88
CA LEU A 65 3.94 -5.64 -6.49
C LEU A 65 3.41 -6.76 -5.57
N HIS A 66 3.29 -8.01 -6.07
CA HIS A 66 2.72 -9.12 -5.30
C HIS A 66 3.72 -9.72 -4.31
N HIS A 67 5.01 -9.62 -4.63
CA HIS A 67 6.10 -10.13 -3.82
C HIS A 67 6.95 -8.94 -3.41
N GLU A 68 7.00 -8.69 -2.11
CA GLU A 68 8.16 -8.04 -1.53
C GLU A 68 9.23 -9.14 -1.48
N GLU A 69 10.40 -8.91 -2.06
CA GLU A 69 11.58 -9.72 -1.74
C GLU A 69 11.71 -9.67 -0.22
N THR A 70 11.30 -10.74 0.44
CA THR A 70 11.45 -10.87 1.88
C THR A 70 12.93 -11.13 2.06
N PRO A 71 13.72 -10.23 2.69
CA PRO A 71 15.06 -10.62 3.08
C PRO A 71 14.90 -11.80 4.04
N ALA A 72 15.51 -12.92 3.67
CA ALA A 72 15.56 -14.14 4.46
C ALA A 72 16.19 -13.90 5.84
#